data_AF-A0A2N2KG68-F1
#
_entry.id   AF-A0A2N2KG68-F1
#
_cell.length_a   1.000
_cell.length_b   1.000
_cell.length_c   1.000
_cell.angle_alpha   90.00
_cell.angle_beta   90.00
_cell.angle_gamma   90.00
#
_symmetry.space_group_name_H-M   'P 1'
#
loop_
_entity.id
_entity.type
_entity.pdbx_description
1 polymer ?
#
loop_
_entity_poly.entity_id
_entity_poly.type
_entity_poly.pdbx_seq_one_letter_code
_entity_poly.pdbx_strand_id
1 'polypeptide(L)'
;MADTPDKNGSQSFRRRVLYPAGVALGVWVLLNILTSHLEWFGNGHVYRIAAAILYPLLGITIVFGSLFVYSIMYARGASLRERIIWSCIVPVAYILKEIWRVSAFFSVGESFYYALAPAPLGLLFSQIGFLCLGEIFWRRRDKKSGKELRIFTAGPVLGLVFWLITLYFMLLWGSLSDTPGSNWFYLYMEGYKALFLR
;
A
#
# COMPACT_ATOMS: atom_id res chain seq x y z
N MET A 1 -1.61 -22.75 19.74
CA MET A 1 -2.60 -22.43 18.69
C MET A 1 -3.96 -22.61 19.35
N ALA A 2 -4.52 -21.55 19.92
CA ALA A 2 -5.80 -21.64 20.62
C ALA A 2 -6.81 -20.87 19.77
N ASP A 3 -7.77 -21.61 19.23
CA ASP A 3 -8.93 -21.08 18.51
C ASP A 3 -9.76 -20.25 19.50
N THR A 4 -9.87 -18.95 19.24
CA THR A 4 -10.72 -18.07 20.04
C THR A 4 -12.18 -18.31 19.67
N PRO A 5 -13.09 -18.49 20.65
CA PRO A 5 -14.47 -18.84 20.36
C PRO A 5 -15.19 -17.71 19.62
N ASP A 6 -15.80 -18.06 18.49
CA ASP A 6 -16.67 -17.21 17.66
C ASP A 6 -17.90 -16.78 18.47
N LYS A 7 -17.79 -15.63 19.14
CA LYS A 7 -18.91 -14.87 19.68
C LYS A 7 -19.20 -13.71 18.75
N ASN A 8 -19.79 -13.97 17.58
CA ASN A 8 -20.75 -13.11 16.87
C ASN A 8 -21.07 -13.78 15.53
N GLY A 9 -22.31 -14.26 15.35
CA GLY A 9 -22.79 -14.99 14.17
C GLY A 9 -22.04 -14.60 12.89
N SER A 10 -21.25 -15.54 12.36
CA SER A 10 -20.14 -15.22 11.47
C SER A 10 -20.55 -14.23 10.38
N GLN A 11 -19.97 -13.02 10.42
CA GLN A 11 -20.27 -12.05 9.37
C GLN A 11 -19.87 -12.67 8.03
N SER A 12 -20.84 -12.67 7.09
CA SER A 12 -20.62 -13.20 5.74
C SER A 12 -19.34 -12.62 5.12
N PHE A 13 -18.57 -13.45 4.41
CA PHE A 13 -17.34 -13.07 3.71
C PHE A 13 -17.48 -11.75 2.94
N ARG A 14 -18.63 -11.58 2.28
CA ARG A 14 -18.98 -10.35 1.56
C ARG A 14 -18.92 -9.09 2.43
N ARG A 15 -19.48 -9.12 3.64
CA ARG A 15 -19.49 -7.96 4.55
C ARG A 15 -18.14 -7.76 5.24
N ARG A 16 -17.46 -8.83 5.63
CA ARG A 16 -16.19 -8.72 6.36
C ARG A 16 -14.99 -8.36 5.48
N VAL A 17 -14.95 -8.83 4.23
CA VAL A 17 -13.77 -8.75 3.35
C VAL A 17 -14.08 -8.00 2.05
N LEU A 18 -15.06 -8.46 1.26
CA LEU A 18 -15.29 -7.88 -0.07
C LEU A 18 -15.76 -6.42 -0.01
N TYR A 19 -16.60 -6.07 0.97
CA TYR A 19 -17.08 -4.70 1.10
C TYR A 19 -15.96 -3.71 1.44
N PRO A 20 -15.12 -3.89 2.48
CA PRO A 20 -14.03 -2.95 2.75
C PRO A 20 -13.03 -2.85 1.59
N ALA A 21 -12.65 -3.98 0.99
CA ALA A 21 -11.73 -3.99 -0.14
C ALA A 21 -12.34 -3.30 -1.37
N GLY A 22 -13.59 -3.61 -1.70
CA GLY A 22 -14.31 -3.04 -2.83
C GLY A 22 -14.57 -1.54 -2.67
N VAL A 23 -14.90 -1.08 -1.46
CA VAL A 23 -15.04 0.36 -1.17
C VAL A 23 -13.69 1.06 -1.34
N ALA A 24 -12.61 0.53 -0.78
CA ALA A 24 -11.29 1.14 -0.92
C ALA A 24 -10.84 1.20 -2.38
N LEU A 25 -11.08 0.13 -3.14
CA LEU A 25 -10.79 0.10 -4.58
C LEU A 25 -11.67 1.08 -5.35
N GLY A 26 -12.97 1.16 -5.05
CA GLY A 26 -13.90 2.11 -5.68
C GLY A 26 -13.53 3.56 -5.40
N VAL A 27 -13.13 3.88 -4.17
CA VAL A 27 -12.63 5.21 -3.79
C VAL A 27 -11.35 5.54 -4.57
N TRP A 28 -10.41 4.59 -4.66
CA TRP A 28 -9.20 4.78 -5.46
C TRP A 28 -9.52 5.01 -6.95
N VAL A 29 -10.40 4.21 -7.55
CA VAL A 29 -10.83 4.38 -8.96
C VAL A 29 -11.44 5.76 -9.16
N LEU A 30 -12.37 6.16 -8.29
CA LEU A 30 -13.03 7.46 -8.37
C LEU A 30 -12.02 8.61 -8.28
N LEU A 31 -11.13 8.58 -7.28
CA LEU A 31 -10.09 9.59 -7.12
C LEU A 31 -9.17 9.62 -8.33
N ASN A 32 -8.75 8.46 -8.86
CA ASN A 32 -7.91 8.37 -10.04
C ASN A 32 -8.60 9.02 -11.25
N ILE A 33 -9.89 8.71 -11.51
CA ILE A 33 -10.67 9.33 -12.60
C ILE A 33 -10.74 10.85 -12.42
N LEU A 34 -11.11 11.33 -11.23
CA LEU A 34 -11.23 12.76 -10.95
C LEU A 34 -9.90 13.50 -11.12
N THR A 35 -8.79 12.88 -10.73
CA THR A 35 -7.44 13.47 -10.93
C THR A 35 -6.95 13.39 -12.37
N SER A 36 -7.39 12.40 -13.15
CA SER A 36 -7.07 12.29 -14.56
C SER A 36 -7.90 13.24 -15.43
N HIS A 37 -9.05 13.69 -14.93
CA HIS A 37 -9.97 14.58 -15.61
C HIS A 37 -10.22 15.89 -14.84
N LEU A 38 -9.15 16.51 -14.33
CA LEU A 38 -9.26 17.76 -13.59
C LEU A 38 -9.85 18.91 -14.43
N GLU A 39 -9.77 18.81 -15.75
CA GLU A 39 -10.41 19.74 -16.68
C GLU A 39 -11.94 19.82 -16.49
N TRP A 40 -12.58 18.80 -15.93
CA TRP A 40 -14.01 18.83 -15.60
C TRP A 40 -14.37 19.92 -14.58
N PHE A 41 -13.41 20.39 -13.79
CA PHE A 41 -13.60 21.48 -12.84
C PHE A 41 -13.58 22.88 -13.50
N GLY A 42 -13.33 22.95 -14.81
CA GLY A 42 -13.55 24.13 -15.66
C GLY A 42 -12.67 25.33 -15.31
N ASN A 43 -13.12 26.17 -14.38
CA ASN A 43 -12.46 27.42 -14.01
C ASN A 43 -11.10 27.17 -13.35
N GLY A 44 -10.07 27.94 -13.72
CA GLY A 44 -8.71 27.82 -13.19
C GLY A 44 -8.60 27.87 -11.66
N HIS A 45 -9.46 28.62 -10.96
CA HIS A 45 -9.48 28.61 -9.49
C HIS A 45 -10.03 27.29 -8.93
N VAL A 46 -11.14 26.81 -9.47
CA VAL A 46 -11.77 25.55 -9.03
C VAL A 46 -10.87 24.36 -9.36
N TYR A 47 -10.23 24.37 -10.54
CA TYR A 47 -9.20 23.41 -10.93
C TYR A 47 -8.08 23.30 -9.90
N ARG A 48 -7.50 24.45 -9.48
CA ARG A 48 -6.39 24.46 -8.52
C ARG A 48 -6.81 23.94 -7.15
N ILE A 49 -7.98 24.33 -6.66
CA ILE A 49 -8.53 23.84 -5.39
C ILE A 49 -8.79 22.34 -5.47
N ALA A 50 -9.43 21.88 -6.56
CA ALA A 50 -9.69 20.47 -6.79
C ALA A 50 -8.39 19.66 -6.82
N ALA A 51 -7.37 20.10 -7.57
CA ALA A 51 -6.06 19.47 -7.62
C ALA A 51 -5.40 19.41 -6.23
N ALA A 52 -5.42 20.50 -5.47
CA ALA A 52 -4.83 20.60 -4.14
C ALA A 52 -5.47 19.65 -3.11
N ILE A 53 -6.71 19.23 -3.33
CA ILE A 53 -7.43 18.30 -2.47
C ILE A 53 -7.32 16.87 -2.99
N LEU A 54 -7.58 16.66 -4.28
CA LEU A 54 -7.71 15.33 -4.87
C LEU A 54 -6.37 14.59 -4.97
N TYR A 55 -5.27 15.27 -5.31
CA TYR A 55 -3.96 14.62 -5.38
C TYR A 55 -3.47 14.11 -4.01
N PRO A 56 -3.52 14.90 -2.91
CA PRO A 56 -3.22 14.37 -1.58
C PRO A 56 -4.16 13.23 -1.16
N LEU A 57 -5.46 13.31 -1.43
CA LEU A 57 -6.39 12.23 -1.12
C LEU A 57 -6.07 10.94 -1.88
N LEU A 58 -5.74 11.05 -3.16
CA LEU A 58 -5.28 9.93 -3.98
C LEU A 58 -3.99 9.34 -3.41
N GLY A 59 -3.01 10.19 -3.07
CA GLY A 59 -1.76 9.78 -2.44
C GLY A 59 -1.98 9.06 -1.12
N ILE A 60 -2.82 9.59 -0.23
CA ILE A 60 -3.18 8.94 1.05
C ILE A 60 -3.85 7.59 0.82
N THR A 61 -4.74 7.51 -0.17
CA THR A 61 -5.45 6.26 -0.49
C THR A 61 -4.48 5.19 -1.01
N ILE A 62 -3.51 5.58 -1.85
CA ILE A 62 -2.49 4.66 -2.38
C ILE A 62 -1.52 4.22 -1.29
N VAL A 63 -1.00 5.16 -0.50
CA VAL A 63 0.05 4.91 0.50
C VAL A 63 -0.52 4.19 1.72
N PHE A 64 -1.58 4.75 2.34
CA PHE A 64 -2.13 4.28 3.61
C PHE A 64 -3.38 3.40 3.47
N GLY A 65 -3.85 3.13 2.25
CA GLY A 65 -5.06 2.35 2.00
C GLY A 65 -5.06 1.00 2.72
N SER A 66 -3.91 0.30 2.73
CA SER A 66 -3.81 -0.99 3.43
C SER A 66 -4.03 -0.88 4.93
N LEU A 67 -3.55 0.18 5.59
CA LEU A 67 -3.74 0.39 7.02
C LEU A 67 -5.22 0.53 7.38
N PHE A 68 -5.97 1.29 6.59
CA PHE A 68 -7.40 1.51 6.77
C PHE A 68 -8.20 0.25 6.49
N VAL A 69 -7.95 -0.41 5.35
CA VAL A 69 -8.64 -1.66 4.96
C VAL A 69 -8.38 -2.74 6.00
N TYR A 70 -7.13 -2.91 6.42
CA TYR A 70 -6.73 -3.89 7.44
C TYR A 70 -7.48 -3.66 8.75
N SER A 71 -7.56 -2.40 9.18
CA SER A 71 -8.23 -2.02 10.42
C SER A 71 -9.73 -2.30 10.39
N ILE A 72 -10.39 -1.97 9.27
CA ILE A 72 -11.82 -2.25 9.08
C ILE A 72 -12.07 -3.76 9.06
N MET A 73 -11.24 -4.52 8.35
CA MET A 73 -11.35 -5.98 8.29
C MET A 73 -11.07 -6.65 9.65
N TYR A 74 -10.11 -6.15 10.42
CA TYR A 74 -9.85 -6.59 11.81
C TYR A 74 -11.10 -6.40 12.65
N ALA A 75 -11.67 -5.20 12.66
CA ALA A 75 -12.87 -4.88 13.43
C ALA A 75 -14.08 -5.74 13.03
N ARG A 76 -14.13 -6.21 11.78
CA ARG A 76 -15.17 -7.10 11.24
C ARG A 76 -14.87 -8.59 11.42
N GLY A 77 -13.80 -8.95 12.13
CA GLY A 77 -13.47 -10.35 12.44
C GLY A 77 -12.89 -11.14 11.26
N ALA A 78 -12.31 -10.48 10.26
CA ALA A 78 -11.61 -11.18 9.18
C ALA A 78 -10.35 -11.89 9.71
N SER A 79 -10.06 -13.07 9.16
CA SER A 79 -8.87 -13.85 9.46
C SER A 79 -7.59 -13.10 9.07
N LEU A 80 -6.46 -13.46 9.67
CA LEU A 80 -5.17 -12.81 9.38
C LEU A 80 -4.81 -12.86 7.88
N ARG A 81 -5.04 -14.01 7.23
CA ARG A 81 -4.76 -14.19 5.80
C ARG A 81 -5.64 -13.29 4.93
N GLU A 82 -6.94 -13.24 5.20
CA GLU A 82 -7.87 -12.35 4.50
C GLU A 82 -7.43 -10.88 4.65
N ARG A 83 -7.07 -10.48 5.88
CA ARG A 83 -6.62 -9.11 6.17
C ARG A 83 -5.36 -8.74 5.40
N ILE A 84 -4.35 -9.61 5.36
CA ILE A 84 -3.10 -9.35 4.64
C ILE A 84 -3.34 -9.22 3.14
N ILE A 85 -4.03 -10.21 2.53
CA ILE A 85 -4.21 -10.27 1.07
C ILE A 85 -5.03 -9.09 0.57
N TRP A 86 -6.18 -8.84 1.19
CA TRP A 86 -7.14 -7.88 0.66
C TRP A 86 -6.81 -6.42 1.01
N SER A 87 -5.99 -6.18 2.01
CA SER A 87 -5.51 -4.81 2.31
C SER A 87 -4.53 -4.30 1.27
N CYS A 88 -3.87 -5.19 0.52
CA CYS A 88 -2.95 -4.81 -0.55
C CYS A 88 -3.65 -4.53 -1.90
N ILE A 89 -4.99 -4.62 -1.98
CA ILE A 89 -5.69 -4.53 -3.27
C ILE A 89 -5.48 -3.19 -3.98
N VAL A 90 -5.53 -2.08 -3.24
CA VAL A 90 -5.34 -0.72 -3.79
C VAL A 90 -3.92 -0.50 -4.32
N PRO A 91 -2.85 -0.71 -3.53
CA PRO A 91 -1.49 -0.51 -4.03
C PRO A 91 -1.14 -1.47 -5.18
N VAL A 92 -1.64 -2.72 -5.17
CA VAL A 92 -1.47 -3.65 -6.29
C VAL A 92 -2.19 -3.16 -7.54
N ALA A 93 -3.45 -2.72 -7.43
CA ALA A 93 -4.19 -2.17 -8.56
C ALA A 93 -3.52 -0.92 -9.14
N TYR A 94 -3.00 -0.05 -8.28
CA TYR A 94 -2.23 1.12 -8.70
C TYR A 94 -0.97 0.73 -9.48
N ILE A 95 -0.18 -0.23 -8.99
CA ILE A 95 1.04 -0.66 -9.68
C ILE A 95 0.72 -1.33 -11.02
N LEU A 96 -0.31 -2.18 -11.08
CA LEU A 96 -0.76 -2.76 -12.34
C LEU A 96 -1.20 -1.70 -13.35
N LYS A 97 -1.90 -0.65 -12.89
CA LYS A 97 -2.26 0.50 -13.73
C LYS A 97 -1.03 1.27 -14.20
N GLU A 98 -0.01 1.43 -13.37
CA GLU A 98 1.24 2.07 -13.78
C GLU A 98 2.04 1.22 -14.78
N ILE A 99 2.11 -0.10 -14.59
CA ILE A 99 2.70 -1.04 -15.57
C ILE A 99 1.96 -0.91 -16.92
N TRP A 100 0.63 -0.90 -16.90
CA TRP A 100 -0.18 -0.72 -18.10
C TRP A 100 0.05 0.64 -18.77
N ARG A 101 0.21 1.71 -17.98
CA ARG A 101 0.49 3.04 -18.51
C ARG A 101 1.84 3.10 -19.23
N VAL A 102 2.88 2.48 -18.66
CA VAL A 102 4.21 2.49 -19.27
C VAL A 102 4.33 1.51 -20.44
N SER A 103 3.50 0.47 -20.52
CA SER A 103 3.50 -0.46 -21.66
C SER A 103 3.02 0.16 -22.97
N ALA A 104 2.50 1.39 -22.94
CA ALA A 104 2.27 2.17 -24.16
C ALA A 104 3.57 2.66 -24.82
N PHE A 105 4.69 2.70 -24.07
CA PHE A 105 5.97 3.25 -24.52
C PHE A 105 7.09 2.21 -24.54
N PHE A 106 7.03 1.21 -23.65
CA PHE A 106 8.07 0.22 -23.46
C PHE A 106 7.58 -1.18 -23.79
N SER A 107 8.51 -2.11 -24.03
CA SER A 107 8.19 -3.52 -24.18
C SER A 107 7.54 -4.08 -22.91
N VAL A 108 6.89 -5.25 -23.03
CA VAL A 108 6.26 -5.92 -21.88
C VAL A 108 7.28 -6.17 -20.75
N GLY A 109 8.49 -6.63 -21.08
CA GLY A 109 9.54 -6.90 -20.10
C GLY A 109 9.99 -5.65 -19.34
N GLU A 110 10.21 -4.55 -20.05
CA GLU A 110 10.58 -3.25 -19.46
C GLU A 110 9.44 -2.67 -18.60
N SER A 111 8.19 -2.88 -19.03
CA SER A 111 7.01 -2.43 -18.29
C SER A 111 6.86 -3.14 -16.95
N PHE A 112 7.15 -4.44 -16.89
CA PHE A 112 7.22 -5.16 -15.61
C PHE A 112 8.45 -4.76 -14.80
N TYR A 113 9.58 -4.47 -15.45
CA TYR A 113 10.78 -3.96 -14.76
C TYR A 113 10.50 -2.64 -14.03
N TYR A 114 9.64 -1.78 -14.57
CA TYR A 114 9.21 -0.54 -13.92
C TYR A 114 8.62 -0.75 -12.51
N ALA A 115 8.00 -1.91 -12.24
CA ALA A 115 7.49 -2.22 -10.89
C ALA A 115 8.61 -2.37 -9.83
N LEU A 116 9.85 -2.56 -10.26
CA LEU A 116 11.05 -2.62 -9.41
C LEU A 116 11.67 -1.24 -9.17
N ALA A 117 11.16 -0.20 -9.83
CA ALA A 117 11.61 1.17 -9.59
C ALA A 117 11.38 1.55 -8.12
N PRO A 118 12.23 2.44 -7.54
CA PRO A 118 12.18 2.77 -6.12
C PRO A 118 10.79 3.15 -5.61
N ALA A 119 10.01 3.92 -6.38
CA ALA A 119 8.68 4.37 -5.96
C ALA A 119 7.63 3.22 -5.90
N PRO A 120 7.35 2.47 -6.99
CA PRO A 120 6.42 1.32 -6.93
C PRO A 120 6.83 0.24 -5.93
N LEU A 121 8.13 -0.09 -5.88
CA LEU A 121 8.61 -1.15 -5.00
C LEU A 121 8.61 -0.71 -3.53
N GLY A 122 9.01 0.53 -3.26
CA GLY A 122 8.92 1.14 -1.93
C GLY A 122 7.49 1.25 -1.43
N LEU A 123 6.53 1.52 -2.32
CA LEU A 123 5.11 1.50 -1.99
C LEU A 123 4.66 0.09 -1.53
N LEU A 124 5.04 -0.98 -2.24
CA LEU A 124 4.70 -2.36 -1.86
C LEU A 124 5.27 -2.75 -0.50
N PHE A 125 6.57 -2.49 -0.29
CA PHE A 125 7.20 -2.82 0.98
C PHE A 125 6.67 -1.97 2.13
N SER A 126 6.22 -0.74 1.87
CA SER A 126 5.54 0.06 2.88
C SER A 126 4.23 -0.53 3.37
N GLN A 127 3.54 -1.29 2.52
CA GLN A 127 2.33 -2.00 2.94
C GLN A 127 2.63 -3.02 4.04
N ILE A 128 3.78 -3.71 4.00
CA ILE A 128 4.18 -4.66 5.06
C ILE A 128 4.27 -3.95 6.40
N GLY A 129 4.91 -2.77 6.42
CA GLY A 129 4.98 -1.91 7.60
C GLY A 129 3.61 -1.55 8.15
N PHE A 130 2.72 -1.06 7.29
CA PHE A 130 1.36 -0.67 7.67
C PHE A 130 0.52 -1.84 8.19
N LEU A 131 0.61 -3.02 7.58
CA LEU A 131 -0.06 -4.23 8.07
C LEU A 131 0.45 -4.61 9.47
N CYS A 132 1.75 -4.52 9.71
CA CYS A 132 2.35 -4.83 11.02
C CYS A 132 1.96 -3.80 12.09
N LEU A 133 1.97 -2.50 11.75
CA LEU A 133 1.48 -1.44 12.63
C LEU A 133 0.00 -1.64 12.99
N GLY A 134 -0.82 -1.96 11.99
CA GLY A 134 -2.23 -2.27 12.18
C GLY A 134 -2.44 -3.44 13.13
N GLU A 135 -1.73 -4.55 12.92
CA GLU A 135 -1.81 -5.73 13.79
C GLU A 135 -1.41 -5.42 15.25
N ILE A 136 -0.30 -4.70 15.45
CA ILE A 136 0.16 -4.30 16.79
C ILE A 136 -0.85 -3.38 17.47
N PHE A 137 -1.38 -2.40 16.73
CA PHE A 137 -2.39 -1.47 17.24
C PHE A 137 -3.64 -2.20 17.71
N TRP A 138 -4.20 -3.08 16.88
CA TRP A 138 -5.43 -3.81 17.21
C TRP A 138 -5.22 -4.85 18.32
N ARG A 139 -4.09 -5.56 18.35
CA ARG A 139 -3.75 -6.44 19.48
C ARG A 139 -3.61 -5.67 20.79
N ARG A 140 -3.02 -4.47 20.75
CA ARG A 140 -2.92 -3.58 21.93
C ARG A 140 -4.30 -3.14 22.40
N ARG A 141 -5.22 -2.84 21.48
CA ARG A 141 -6.62 -2.52 21.80
C ARG A 141 -7.36 -3.71 22.41
N ASP A 142 -7.26 -4.88 21.79
CA ASP A 142 -7.89 -6.10 22.28
C ASP A 142 -7.39 -6.54 23.66
N LYS A 143 -6.09 -6.36 23.92
CA LYS A 143 -5.51 -6.61 25.25
C LYS A 143 -6.09 -5.68 26.31
N LYS A 144 -6.31 -4.40 25.98
CA LYS A 144 -7.00 -3.45 26.89
C LYS A 144 -8.45 -3.87 27.18
N SER A 145 -9.09 -4.60 26.27
CA SER A 145 -10.43 -5.15 26.45
C SER A 145 -10.47 -6.50 27.19
N GLY A 146 -9.35 -6.95 27.77
CA GLY A 146 -9.29 -8.15 28.60
C GLY A 146 -8.96 -9.44 27.86
N LYS A 147 -8.65 -9.40 26.55
CA LYS A 147 -8.17 -10.59 25.82
C LYS A 147 -6.70 -10.85 26.15
N GLU A 148 -6.36 -12.08 26.51
CA GLU A 148 -4.97 -12.49 26.72
C GLU A 148 -4.25 -12.69 25.38
N LEU A 149 -3.77 -11.59 24.80
CA LEU A 149 -3.03 -11.59 23.55
C LEU A 149 -1.62 -11.02 23.74
N ARG A 150 -0.63 -11.66 23.12
CA ARG A 150 0.70 -11.08 22.96
C ARG A 150 0.64 -9.99 21.88
N ILE A 151 0.98 -8.77 22.28
CA ILE A 151 1.03 -7.60 21.38
C ILE A 151 2.19 -7.75 20.41
N PHE A 152 3.41 -7.90 20.94
CA PHE A 152 4.61 -8.10 20.15
C PHE A 152 4.76 -9.60 19.87
N THR A 153 4.47 -9.99 18.63
CA THR A 153 4.74 -11.33 18.11
C THR A 153 5.84 -11.24 17.06
N ALA A 154 6.55 -12.35 16.81
CA ALA A 154 7.68 -12.37 15.89
C ALA A 154 7.31 -11.84 14.49
N GLY A 155 6.12 -12.20 13.96
CA GLY A 155 5.67 -11.78 12.64
C GLY A 155 5.64 -10.26 12.44
N PRO A 156 4.80 -9.51 13.18
CA PRO A 156 4.75 -8.05 13.08
C PRO A 156 6.08 -7.35 13.39
N VAL A 157 6.87 -7.86 14.34
CA VAL A 157 8.18 -7.27 14.67
C VAL A 157 9.16 -7.44 13.52
N LEU A 158 9.29 -8.65 12.97
CA LEU A 158 10.16 -8.91 11.82
C LEU A 158 9.71 -8.13 10.58
N GLY A 159 8.40 -8.02 10.35
CA GLY A 159 7.85 -7.22 9.27
C GLY A 159 8.15 -5.72 9.40
N LEU A 160 8.10 -5.17 10.63
CA LEU A 160 8.52 -3.79 10.87
C LEU A 160 10.02 -3.58 10.66
N VAL A 161 10.86 -4.48 11.16
CA VAL A 161 12.31 -4.41 10.94
C VAL A 161 12.62 -4.48 9.45
N PHE A 162 12.02 -5.42 8.73
CA PHE A 162 12.15 -5.52 7.28
C PHE A 162 11.71 -4.25 6.56
N TRP A 163 10.58 -3.67 6.95
CA TRP A 163 10.09 -2.42 6.38
C TRP A 163 11.06 -1.26 6.63
N LEU A 164 11.58 -1.10 7.84
CA LEU A 164 12.55 -0.05 8.18
C LEU A 164 13.87 -0.20 7.39
N ILE A 165 14.37 -1.42 7.27
CA ILE A 165 15.55 -1.73 6.44
C ILE A 165 15.26 -1.32 4.99
N THR A 166 14.10 -1.70 4.46
CA THR A 166 13.74 -1.37 3.07
C THR A 166 13.61 0.13 2.85
N LEU A 167 12.97 0.87 3.76
CA LEU A 167 12.90 2.33 3.70
C LEU A 167 14.29 2.96 3.71
N TYR A 168 15.19 2.45 4.55
CA TYR A 168 16.58 2.92 4.56
C TYR A 168 17.24 2.72 3.20
N PHE A 169 17.20 1.50 2.65
CA PHE A 169 17.83 1.20 1.36
C PHE A 169 17.24 1.98 0.19
N MET A 170 15.93 2.26 0.19
CA MET A 170 15.27 2.93 -0.92
C MET A 170 15.28 4.44 -0.85
N LEU A 171 15.24 5.01 0.36
CA LEU A 171 15.08 6.46 0.54
C LEU A 171 16.32 7.14 1.12
N LEU A 172 17.16 6.41 1.87
CA LEU A 172 18.25 7.00 2.64
C LEU A 172 19.63 6.50 2.20
N TRP A 173 19.70 5.39 1.47
CA TRP A 173 20.97 4.86 0.99
C TRP A 173 21.52 5.69 -0.17
N GLY A 174 22.63 6.37 0.09
CA GLY A 174 23.22 7.38 -0.77
C GLY A 174 23.95 8.41 0.08
N SER A 175 24.62 9.36 -0.56
CA SER A 175 25.18 10.48 0.19
C SER A 175 24.05 11.38 0.71
N LEU A 176 24.06 11.67 2.01
CA LEU A 176 23.12 12.58 2.64
C LEU A 176 23.25 14.02 2.10
N SER A 177 24.42 14.37 1.53
CA SER A 177 24.72 15.68 0.96
C SER A 177 24.16 15.89 -0.45
N ASP A 178 23.93 14.80 -1.21
CA ASP A 178 23.67 14.90 -2.64
C ASP A 178 22.20 14.59 -2.95
N THR A 179 21.81 13.32 -2.81
CA THR A 179 20.44 12.88 -3.04
C THR A 179 20.21 11.56 -2.28
N PRO A 180 19.49 11.59 -1.15
CA PRO A 180 19.10 10.39 -0.44
C PRO A 180 18.36 9.40 -1.36
N GLY A 181 18.70 8.11 -1.28
CA GLY A 181 18.09 7.05 -2.09
C GLY A 181 18.67 6.88 -3.51
N SER A 182 19.64 7.71 -3.90
CA SER A 182 20.27 7.66 -5.23
C SER A 182 20.92 6.30 -5.54
N ASN A 183 21.49 5.61 -4.55
CA ASN A 183 22.15 4.32 -4.77
C ASN A 183 21.18 3.25 -5.28
N TRP A 184 19.95 3.21 -4.77
CA TRP A 184 18.94 2.30 -5.28
C TRP A 184 18.55 2.63 -6.72
N PHE A 185 18.40 3.92 -7.02
CA PHE A 185 18.12 4.36 -8.39
C PHE A 185 19.22 3.96 -9.36
N TYR A 186 20.50 4.10 -8.98
CA TYR A 186 21.62 3.65 -9.81
C TYR A 186 21.60 2.14 -10.02
N LEU A 187 21.35 1.35 -8.96
CA LEU A 187 21.24 -0.11 -9.07
C LEU A 187 20.12 -0.52 -10.04
N TYR A 188 18.96 0.15 -9.96
CA TYR A 188 17.85 -0.03 -10.89
C TYR A 188 18.25 0.32 -12.33
N MET A 189 18.94 1.44 -12.55
CA MET A 189 19.35 1.84 -13.90
C MET A 189 20.41 0.91 -14.51
N GLU A 190 21.38 0.45 -13.72
CA GLU A 190 22.39 -0.52 -14.18
C GLU A 190 21.75 -1.88 -14.49
N GLY A 191 20.78 -2.32 -13.68
CA GLY A 191 19.99 -3.51 -13.96
C GLY A 191 19.19 -3.39 -15.26
N TYR A 192 18.56 -2.22 -15.50
CA TYR A 192 17.86 -1.95 -16.75
C TYR A 192 18.79 -2.04 -17.97
N LYS A 193 19.95 -1.37 -17.91
CA LYS A 193 20.95 -1.42 -19.00
C LYS A 193 21.41 -2.85 -19.28
N ALA A 194 21.71 -3.61 -18.22
CA ALA A 194 22.20 -4.98 -18.33
C ALA A 194 21.17 -5.94 -18.96
N LEU A 195 19.87 -5.67 -18.79
CA LEU A 195 18.79 -6.52 -19.30
C LEU A 195 18.29 -6.11 -20.69
N PHE A 196 18.25 -4.81 -20.99
CA PHE A 196 17.52 -4.29 -22.16
C PHE A 196 18.34 -3.46 -23.15
N LEU A 197 19.53 -2.99 -22.77
CA LEU A 197 20.36 -2.10 -23.61
C LEU A 197 21.73 -2.72 -23.98
N ARG A 198 21.82 -4.05 -23.99
CA ARG A 198 23.01 -4.76 -24.47
C ARG A 198 23.08 -4.78 -25.99
#